data_AF-A0A316LV67-F1
#
_entry.id   AF-A0A316LV67-F1
#
_cell.length_a   1.000
_cell.length_b   1.000
_cell.length_c   1.000
_cell.angle_alpha   90.00
_cell.angle_beta   90.00
_cell.angle_gamma   90.00
#
_symmetry.space_group_name_H-M   'P 1'
#
loop_
_entity.id
_entity.type
_entity.pdbx_description
1 polymer ?
#
loop_
_entity_poly.entity_id
_entity_poly.type
_entity_poly.pdbx_seq_one_letter_code
_entity_poly.pdbx_strand_id
1 'polypeptide(L)'
;MENNKRPETMARITTEALAAQFIDEQVREIRAQVGDKRVLLALSGGVDSSVVAALLIKAVGKQLVCVHVNHGLLRKGEPEQVVEVFRNRMDANLVYVDASERFLSKLAGVSDPEAKR
;
A
#
# COMPACT_ATOMS: atom_id res chain seq x y z
N MET A 1 -3.77 -2.10 -27.27
CA MET A 1 -3.90 -2.34 -25.82
C MET A 1 -3.62 -3.81 -25.64
N GLU A 2 -2.43 -4.16 -25.15
CA GLU A 2 -2.12 -5.56 -24.86
C GLU A 2 -3.16 -6.12 -23.89
N ASN A 3 -3.57 -7.35 -24.16
CA ASN A 3 -4.63 -8.03 -23.44
C ASN A 3 -4.17 -8.18 -21.98
N ASN A 4 -4.78 -7.42 -21.06
CA ASN A 4 -4.57 -7.55 -19.60
C ASN A 4 -5.17 -8.88 -19.07
N LYS A 5 -5.11 -9.94 -19.87
CA LYS A 5 -5.54 -11.29 -19.53
C LYS A 5 -4.37 -11.95 -18.83
N ARG A 6 -4.62 -12.37 -17.59
CA ARG A 6 -3.73 -13.27 -16.84
C ARG A 6 -3.26 -14.41 -17.77
N PRO A 7 -1.95 -14.69 -17.86
CA PRO A 7 -1.44 -15.80 -18.67
C PRO A 7 -2.11 -17.11 -18.25
N GLU A 8 -2.54 -17.92 -19.22
CA GLU A 8 -3.18 -19.22 -18.95
C GLU A 8 -2.20 -20.20 -18.26
N THR A 9 -0.90 -19.97 -18.43
CA THR A 9 0.19 -20.71 -17.80
C THR A 9 0.49 -20.26 -16.37
N MET A 10 -0.06 -19.13 -15.89
CA MET A 10 0.21 -18.66 -14.54
C MET A 10 -0.55 -19.52 -13.52
N ALA A 11 0.19 -20.31 -12.74
CA ALA A 11 -0.37 -21.13 -11.67
C ALA A 11 -1.17 -20.28 -10.66
N ARG A 12 -2.32 -20.79 -10.21
CA ARG A 12 -3.10 -20.14 -9.14
C ARG A 12 -2.52 -20.51 -7.79
N ILE A 13 -2.38 -19.52 -6.92
CA ILE A 13 -2.11 -19.73 -5.50
C ILE A 13 -3.44 -20.08 -4.86
N THR A 14 -3.67 -21.37 -4.61
CA THR A 14 -4.94 -21.90 -4.06
C THR A 14 -4.76 -22.55 -2.69
N THR A 15 -3.53 -22.65 -2.19
CA THR A 15 -3.20 -23.26 -0.90
C THR A 15 -2.25 -22.36 -0.13
N GLU A 16 -2.25 -22.50 1.20
CA GLU A 16 -1.33 -21.77 2.08
C GLU A 16 0.13 -22.12 1.78
N ALA A 17 0.42 -23.38 1.44
CA ALA A 17 1.78 -23.80 1.08
C ALA A 17 2.30 -23.07 -0.17
N LEU A 18 1.45 -22.91 -1.21
CA LEU A 18 1.80 -22.15 -2.40
C LEU A 18 1.96 -20.65 -2.08
N ALA A 19 1.13 -20.12 -1.19
CA ALA A 19 1.24 -18.72 -0.77
C ALA A 19 2.55 -18.47 0.01
N ALA A 20 2.92 -19.38 0.92
CA ALA A 20 4.16 -19.30 1.68
C ALA A 20 5.38 -19.34 0.75
N GLN A 21 5.39 -20.26 -0.23
CA GLN A 21 6.45 -20.35 -1.23
C GLN A 21 6.59 -19.04 -2.02
N PHE A 22 5.47 -18.48 -2.51
CA PHE A 22 5.46 -17.22 -3.22
C PHE A 22 5.99 -16.07 -2.34
N ILE A 23 5.53 -15.97 -1.09
CA ILE A 23 5.98 -14.93 -0.17
C ILE A 23 7.50 -15.03 0.05
N ASP A 24 8.03 -16.23 0.25
CA ASP A 24 9.46 -16.42 0.50
C ASP A 24 10.31 -16.10 -0.74
N GLU A 25 9.81 -16.42 -1.94
CA GLU A 25 10.41 -16.00 -3.21
C GLU A 25 10.44 -14.49 -3.35
N GLN A 26 9.30 -13.83 -3.18
CA GLN A 26 9.20 -12.38 -3.28
C GLN A 26 10.06 -11.66 -2.24
N VAL A 27 10.13 -12.17 -1.00
CA VAL A 27 11.02 -11.60 0.03
C VAL A 27 12.49 -11.67 -0.39
N ARG A 28 12.93 -12.78 -1.00
CA ARG A 28 14.31 -12.90 -1.51
C ARG A 28 14.58 -11.91 -2.64
N GLU A 29 13.67 -11.83 -3.62
CA GLU A 29 13.80 -10.93 -4.77
C GLU A 29 13.84 -9.46 -4.33
N ILE A 30 12.93 -9.07 -3.43
CA ILE A 30 12.88 -7.71 -2.88
C ILE A 30 14.20 -7.38 -2.17
N ARG A 31 14.72 -8.27 -1.32
CA ARG A 31 16.00 -8.05 -0.61
C ARG A 31 17.15 -7.87 -1.60
N ALA A 32 17.23 -8.72 -2.62
CA ALA A 32 18.27 -8.64 -3.63
C ALA A 32 18.20 -7.34 -4.44
N GLN A 33 16.98 -6.90 -4.79
CA GLN A 33 16.76 -5.69 -5.59
C GLN A 33 17.00 -4.40 -4.78
N VAL A 34 16.53 -4.36 -3.52
CA VAL A 34 16.63 -3.16 -2.67
C VAL A 34 18.04 -3.02 -2.10
N GLY A 35 18.66 -4.12 -1.65
CA GLY A 35 19.93 -4.09 -0.92
C GLY A 35 19.84 -3.17 0.29
N ASP A 36 20.79 -2.23 0.41
CA ASP A 36 20.86 -1.29 1.53
C ASP A 36 20.07 0.02 1.32
N LYS A 37 19.34 0.14 0.21
CA LYS A 37 18.59 1.37 -0.12
C LYS A 37 17.31 1.48 0.70
N ARG A 38 16.74 2.69 0.75
CA ARG A 38 15.44 2.94 1.35
C ARG A 38 14.32 2.80 0.32
N VAL A 39 13.15 2.39 0.80
CA VAL A 39 11.93 2.25 -0.01
C VAL A 39 10.88 3.22 0.51
N LEU A 40 10.24 3.97 -0.39
CA LEU A 40 9.09 4.80 -0.08
C LEU A 40 7.83 4.14 -0.63
N LEU A 41 6.81 3.98 0.20
CA LEU A 41 5.52 3.43 -0.19
C LEU A 41 4.39 4.40 0.17
N ALA A 42 3.59 4.79 -0.82
CA ALA A 42 2.31 5.45 -0.57
C ALA A 42 1.28 4.39 -0.16
N LEU A 43 0.80 4.48 1.08
CA LEU A 43 -0.16 3.55 1.66
C LEU A 43 -1.56 4.16 1.57
N SER A 44 -2.39 3.67 0.63
CA SER A 44 -3.72 4.24 0.40
C SER A 44 -4.80 3.72 1.36
N GLY A 45 -4.54 2.60 2.04
CA GLY A 45 -5.55 1.85 2.81
C GLY A 45 -6.24 0.74 1.99
N GLY A 46 -6.02 0.70 0.67
CA GLY A 46 -6.48 -0.39 -0.18
C GLY A 46 -5.67 -1.68 0.04
N VAL A 47 -6.27 -2.81 -0.33
CA VAL A 47 -5.70 -4.16 -0.11
C VAL A 47 -4.33 -4.32 -0.78
N ASP A 48 -4.17 -3.86 -2.02
CA ASP A 48 -2.93 -4.02 -2.78
C ASP A 48 -1.76 -3.33 -2.08
N SER A 49 -1.91 -2.04 -1.77
CA SER A 49 -0.88 -1.26 -1.07
C SER A 49 -0.58 -1.82 0.33
N SER A 50 -1.59 -2.38 1.00
CA SER A 50 -1.46 -2.95 2.35
C SER A 50 -0.69 -4.27 2.33
N VAL A 51 -0.95 -5.13 1.35
CA VAL A 51 -0.21 -6.38 1.16
C VAL A 51 1.23 -6.10 0.74
N VAL A 52 1.45 -5.13 -0.15
CA VAL A 52 2.81 -4.69 -0.52
C VAL A 52 3.55 -4.13 0.69
N ALA A 53 2.90 -3.32 1.52
CA ALA A 53 3.50 -2.83 2.78
C ALA A 53 3.92 -3.99 3.69
N ALA A 54 3.04 -4.97 3.90
CA ALA A 54 3.34 -6.14 4.72
C ALA A 54 4.53 -6.95 4.18
N LEU A 55 4.58 -7.18 2.87
CA LEU A 55 5.71 -7.87 2.21
C LEU A 55 7.02 -7.09 2.36
N LEU A 56 7.00 -5.78 2.14
CA LEU A 56 8.18 -4.93 2.28
C LEU A 56 8.66 -4.84 3.73
N ILE A 57 7.76 -4.78 4.72
CA ILE A 57 8.13 -4.85 6.14
C ILE A 57 8.85 -6.17 6.44
N LYS A 58 8.31 -7.31 5.95
CA LYS A 58 8.94 -8.63 6.11
C LYS A 58 10.30 -8.70 5.42
N ALA A 59 10.45 -8.08 4.25
CA ALA A 59 11.66 -8.15 3.46
C ALA A 59 12.77 -7.21 3.95
N VAL A 60 12.46 -5.93 4.18
CA VAL A 60 13.43 -4.84 4.38
C VAL A 60 13.17 -4.01 5.65
N GLY A 61 12.16 -4.35 6.44
CA GLY A 61 11.89 -3.76 7.76
C GLY A 61 11.92 -2.23 7.77
N LYS A 62 12.82 -1.66 8.56
CA LYS A 62 12.94 -0.20 8.78
C LYS A 62 13.51 0.58 7.59
N GLN A 63 13.96 -0.08 6.52
CA GLN A 63 14.31 0.60 5.26
C GLN A 63 13.08 1.14 4.54
N LEU A 64 11.90 0.57 4.83
CA LEU A 64 10.62 1.03 4.32
C LEU A 64 10.15 2.28 5.08
N VAL A 65 9.71 3.29 4.35
CA VAL A 65 8.93 4.42 4.86
C VAL A 65 7.56 4.39 4.20
N CYS A 66 6.51 4.24 5.00
CA CYS A 66 5.13 4.32 4.52
C CYS A 66 4.62 5.75 4.71
N VAL A 67 3.87 6.26 3.73
CA VAL A 67 3.17 7.54 3.82
C VAL A 67 1.68 7.29 3.60
N HIS A 68 0.86 7.55 4.63
CA HIS A 68 -0.59 7.53 4.54
C HIS A 68 -1.12 8.97 4.57
N VAL A 69 -1.89 9.35 3.55
CA VAL A 69 -2.48 10.69 3.41
C VAL A 69 -3.98 10.58 3.59
N ASN A 70 -4.50 11.12 4.69
CA ASN A 70 -5.92 11.34 4.85
C ASN A 70 -6.30 12.62 4.09
N HIS A 71 -6.93 12.45 2.93
CA HIS A 71 -7.43 13.57 2.11
C HIS A 71 -8.87 13.99 2.48
N GLY A 72 -9.43 13.47 3.58
CA GLY A 72 -10.77 13.83 4.06
C GLY A 72 -11.94 13.19 3.32
N LEU A 73 -11.68 12.24 2.41
CA LEU A 73 -12.71 11.55 1.61
C LEU A 73 -12.66 10.02 1.78
N LEU A 74 -12.01 9.54 2.83
CA LEU A 74 -11.95 8.13 3.20
C LEU A 74 -13.23 7.72 3.96
N ARG A 75 -13.44 6.41 4.15
CA ARG A 75 -14.57 5.95 4.98
C ARG A 75 -14.32 6.27 6.45
N LYS A 76 -15.41 6.30 7.21
CA LYS A 76 -15.38 6.52 8.66
C LYS A 76 -14.45 5.52 9.36
N GLY A 77 -13.45 6.03 10.09
CA GLY A 77 -12.52 5.21 10.87
C GLY A 77 -11.38 4.57 10.06
N GLU A 78 -11.38 4.72 8.74
CA GLU A 78 -10.36 4.14 7.85
C GLU A 78 -8.94 4.67 8.14
N PRO A 79 -8.69 5.99 8.25
CA PRO A 79 -7.33 6.47 8.53
C PRO A 79 -6.81 6.01 9.90
N GLU A 80 -7.66 5.95 10.92
CA GLU A 80 -7.28 5.47 12.25
C GLU A 80 -6.93 3.98 12.24
N GLN A 81 -7.70 3.17 11.50
CA GLN A 81 -7.43 1.74 11.33
C GLN A 81 -6.08 1.50 10.62
N VAL A 82 -5.77 2.29 9.59
CA VAL A 82 -4.47 2.20 8.88
C VAL A 82 -3.32 2.51 9.83
N VAL A 83 -3.42 3.57 10.63
CA VAL A 83 -2.39 3.90 11.62
C VAL A 83 -2.25 2.79 12.66
N GLU A 84 -3.36 2.30 13.20
CA GLU A 84 -3.38 1.24 14.21
C GLU A 84 -2.68 -0.04 13.70
N VAL A 85 -3.03 -0.50 12.51
CA VAL A 85 -2.44 -1.73 11.95
C VAL A 85 -0.96 -1.53 11.65
N PHE A 86 -0.61 -0.51 10.87
CA PHE A 86 0.75 -0.41 10.34
C PHE A 86 1.74 0.16 11.35
N ARG A 87 1.36 1.19 12.12
CA ARG A 87 2.27 1.76 13.11
C ARG A 87 2.30 0.93 14.39
N ASN A 88 1.14 0.62 14.97
CA ASN A 88 1.08 0.07 16.33
C ASN A 88 1.26 -1.45 16.37
N ARG A 89 0.77 -2.18 15.35
CA ARG A 89 0.85 -3.66 15.33
C ARG A 89 2.00 -4.20 14.50
N MET A 90 2.32 -3.55 13.38
CA MET A 90 3.37 -4.00 12.47
C MET A 90 4.68 -3.22 12.59
N ASP A 91 4.75 -2.23 13.50
CA ASP A 91 5.93 -1.41 13.75
C ASP A 91 6.52 -0.79 12.45
N ALA A 92 5.65 -0.42 11.51
CA ALA A 92 6.05 0.24 10.28
C ALA A 92 6.50 1.68 10.57
N ASN A 93 7.52 2.14 9.84
CA ASN A 93 7.88 3.55 9.81
C ASN A 93 6.84 4.32 9.00
N LEU A 94 5.74 4.71 9.67
CA LEU A 94 4.56 5.32 9.05
C LEU A 94 4.49 6.82 9.32
N VAL A 95 4.61 7.60 8.26
CA VAL A 95 4.25 9.02 8.21
C VAL A 95 2.75 9.13 7.94
N TYR A 96 2.02 9.75 8.87
CA TYR A 96 0.60 10.07 8.69
C TYR A 96 0.46 11.56 8.40
N VAL A 97 -0.28 11.90 7.34
CA VAL A 97 -0.55 13.28 6.93
C VAL A 97 -2.05 13.49 6.88
N ASP A 98 -2.56 14.40 7.71
CA ASP A 98 -3.91 14.92 7.54
C ASP A 98 -3.85 16.10 6.55
N ALA A 99 -4.44 15.88 5.37
CA ALA A 99 -4.55 16.86 4.30
C ALA A 99 -6.02 17.19 3.99
N SER A 100 -6.95 16.87 4.89
CA SER A 100 -8.39 17.00 4.66
C SER A 100 -8.79 18.42 4.25
N GLU A 101 -8.32 19.43 4.98
CA GLU A 101 -8.57 20.84 4.65
C GLU A 101 -8.08 21.19 3.24
N ARG A 102 -6.83 20.84 2.92
CA ARG A 102 -6.21 21.12 1.61
C ARG A 102 -7.03 20.56 0.45
N PHE A 103 -7.52 19.33 0.57
CA PHE A 103 -8.30 18.68 -0.48
C PHE A 103 -9.72 19.28 -0.57
N LEU A 104 -10.40 19.44 0.57
CA LEU A 104 -11.76 19.96 0.60
C LEU A 104 -11.82 21.42 0.10
N SER A 105 -10.84 22.26 0.44
CA SER A 105 -10.75 23.64 -0.08
C SER A 105 -10.58 23.67 -1.60
N LYS A 106 -9.83 22.72 -2.18
CA LYS A 106 -9.64 22.64 -3.64
C LYS A 106 -10.87 22.10 -4.38
N LEU A 107 -11.70 21.31 -3.71
CA LEU A 107 -12.94 20.77 -4.26
C LEU A 107 -14.14 21.71 -4.08
N ALA A 108 -13.98 22.81 -3.33
CA ALA A 108 -15.03 23.78 -3.10
C ALA A 108 -15.53 24.36 -4.44
N GLY A 109 -16.83 24.23 -4.70
CA GLY A 109 -17.47 24.72 -5.92
C GLY A 109 -17.24 23.88 -7.17
N VAL A 110 -16.46 22.79 -7.11
CA VAL A 110 -16.25 21.90 -8.25
C VAL A 110 -17.39 20.88 -8.31
N SER A 111 -18.26 21.02 -9.32
CA SER A 111 -19.40 20.11 -9.55
C SER A 111 -19.11 19.04 -10.62
N ASP A 112 -18.29 19.38 -11.61
CA ASP A 112 -17.93 18.48 -12.71
C ASP A 112 -17.15 17.26 -12.20
N PRO A 113 -17.62 16.02 -12.43
CA PRO A 113 -17.01 14.82 -11.87
C PRO A 113 -15.65 14.48 -12.48
N GLU A 114 -15.36 14.88 -13.71
CA GLU A 114 -14.05 14.67 -14.33
C GLU A 114 -13.02 15.63 -13.76
N ALA A 115 -13.38 16.91 -13.56
CA ALA A 115 -12.53 17.89 -12.89
C ALA A 115 -12.30 17.59 -11.40
N LYS A 116 -13.22 16.87 -10.74
CA LYS A 116 -13.05 16.38 -9.36
C LYS A 116 -12.08 15.21 -9.25
N ARG A 117 -11.91 14.40 -10.31
CA ARG A 117 -11.07 13.21 -10.34
C ARG A 117 -9.61 13.58 -10.62
#